data_AF-A0A6N7V8H0-F1
#
_entry.id   AF-A0A6N7V8H0-F1
#
_cell.length_a   1.000
_cell.length_b   1.000
_cell.length_c   1.000
_cell.angle_alpha   90.00
_cell.angle_beta   90.00
_cell.angle_gamma   90.00
#
_symmetry.space_group_name_H-M   'P 1'
#
loop_
_entity.id
_entity.type
_entity.pdbx_description
1 polymer ?
#
loop_
_entity_poly.entity_id
_entity_poly.type
_entity_poly.pdbx_seq_one_letter_code
_entity_poly.pdbx_strand_id
1 'polypeptide(L)'
;METNAPIPNRSQASAALAAAQSAQDSIRSQPWPWWLYVSNGLFLGVSALLPLLGRPGSGLLAVLVVASCAFNYWAGSRMGLPFAVPRCRVFIVAVVLSTLFVVASLAASWAGMWGLVWVCAAGTVLSFGTGSVFHYRATLR
;
A
#
# COMPACT_ATOMS: atom_id res chain seq x y z
N MET A 1 10.73 -38.65 22.31
CA MET A 1 9.83 -39.12 21.23
C MET A 1 9.71 -37.99 20.24
N GLU A 2 10.50 -38.02 19.17
CA GLU A 2 10.32 -37.12 18.02
C GLU A 2 9.06 -37.58 17.28
N THR A 3 7.98 -36.82 17.40
CA THR A 3 6.81 -37.00 16.53
C THR A 3 7.21 -36.57 15.13
N ASN A 4 7.62 -37.53 14.30
CA ASN A 4 7.74 -37.34 12.85
C ASN A 4 6.34 -37.04 12.31
N ALA A 5 5.99 -35.75 12.24
CA ALA A 5 4.75 -35.32 11.62
C ALA A 5 4.73 -35.89 10.19
N PRO A 6 3.67 -36.61 9.78
CA PRO A 6 3.61 -37.18 8.45
C PRO A 6 3.79 -36.09 7.41
N ILE A 7 4.73 -36.28 6.47
CA ILE A 7 4.96 -35.35 5.37
C ILE A 7 3.66 -35.28 4.56
N PRO A 8 3.01 -34.11 4.48
CA PRO A 8 1.72 -34.00 3.81
C PRO A 8 1.86 -34.36 2.34
N ASN A 9 0.94 -35.19 1.83
CA ASN A 9 0.89 -35.47 0.40
C ASN A 9 0.42 -34.22 -0.38
N ARG A 10 0.56 -34.24 -1.71
CA ARG A 10 0.24 -33.06 -2.55
C ARG A 10 -1.18 -32.53 -2.35
N SER A 11 -2.17 -33.40 -2.17
CA SER A 11 -3.56 -32.98 -1.98
C SER A 11 -3.76 -32.32 -0.61
N GLN A 12 -3.17 -32.86 0.45
CA GLN A 12 -3.16 -32.26 1.79
C GLN A 12 -2.46 -30.90 1.80
N ALA A 13 -1.30 -30.79 1.15
CA ALA A 13 -0.60 -29.51 1.01
C ALA A 13 -1.43 -28.47 0.26
N SER A 14 -2.09 -28.86 -0.83
CA SER A 14 -2.97 -27.95 -1.59
C SER A 14 -4.19 -27.51 -0.79
N ALA A 15 -4.81 -28.41 -0.02
CA ALA A 15 -5.95 -28.09 0.83
C ALA A 15 -5.57 -27.13 1.97
N ALA A 16 -4.40 -27.35 2.59
CA ALA A 16 -3.86 -26.46 3.61
C ALA A 16 -3.57 -25.05 3.07
N LEU A 17 -3.01 -24.96 1.85
CA LEU A 17 -2.78 -23.68 1.19
C LEU A 17 -4.09 -22.94 0.87
N ALA A 18 -5.11 -23.65 0.38
CA ALA A 18 -6.42 -23.08 0.10
C ALA A 18 -7.11 -22.58 1.38
N ALA A 19 -7.00 -23.33 2.49
CA ALA A 19 -7.52 -22.90 3.79
C ALA A 19 -6.83 -21.64 4.32
N ALA A 20 -5.49 -21.58 4.20
CA ALA A 20 -4.72 -20.39 4.57
C ALA A 20 -5.07 -19.18 3.69
N GLN A 21 -5.24 -19.37 2.38
CA GLN A 21 -5.68 -18.30 1.47
C GLN A 21 -7.07 -17.79 1.84
N SER A 22 -8.02 -18.69 2.13
CA SER A 22 -9.38 -18.32 2.58
C SER A 22 -9.35 -17.49 3.87
N ALA A 23 -8.52 -17.88 4.85
CA ALA A 23 -8.36 -17.13 6.08
C ALA A 23 -7.74 -15.74 5.86
N GLN A 24 -6.69 -15.63 5.03
CA GLN A 24 -6.13 -14.34 4.67
C GLN A 24 -7.14 -13.46 3.93
N ASP A 25 -7.92 -14.07 3.06
CA ASP A 25 -8.95 -13.40 2.28
C ASP A 25 -10.04 -12.79 3.16
N SER A 26 -10.46 -13.47 4.23
CA SER A 26 -11.44 -12.93 5.17
C SER A 26 -10.91 -11.74 5.96
N ILE A 27 -9.61 -11.73 6.28
CA ILE A 27 -8.97 -10.60 6.97
C ILE A 27 -8.82 -9.43 5.99
N ARG A 28 -8.40 -9.69 4.75
CA ARG A 28 -8.24 -8.64 3.70
C ARG A 28 -9.54 -7.99 3.26
N SER A 29 -10.70 -8.61 3.52
CA SER A 29 -12.02 -8.00 3.30
C SER A 29 -12.46 -7.04 4.41
N GLN A 30 -11.73 -6.97 5.52
CA GLN A 30 -12.04 -6.02 6.59
C GLN A 30 -11.44 -4.63 6.31
N PRO A 31 -12.02 -3.55 6.85
CA PRO A 31 -11.42 -2.24 6.76
C PRO A 31 -10.05 -2.26 7.44
N TRP A 32 -9.08 -1.56 6.85
CA TRP A 32 -7.88 -1.25 7.60
C TRP A 32 -8.19 -0.38 8.82
N PRO A 33 -7.32 -0.43 9.86
CA PRO A 33 -7.32 0.59 10.89
C PRO A 33 -7.19 1.99 10.26
N TRP A 34 -7.96 2.96 10.76
CA TRP A 34 -8.02 4.30 10.18
C TRP A 34 -6.64 4.96 10.02
N TRP A 35 -5.73 4.71 10.98
CA TRP A 35 -4.37 5.26 10.98
C TRP A 35 -3.52 4.75 9.82
N LEU A 36 -3.81 3.55 9.29
CA LEU A 36 -3.05 2.96 8.19
C LEU A 36 -3.37 3.67 6.86
N TYR A 37 -4.62 4.11 6.66
CA TYR A 37 -4.96 4.97 5.52
C TYR A 37 -4.25 6.31 5.64
N VAL A 38 -4.34 6.97 6.79
CA VAL A 38 -3.70 8.28 7.00
C VAL A 38 -2.20 8.20 6.77
N SER A 39 -1.53 7.20 7.34
CA SER A 39 -0.08 7.03 7.22
C SER A 39 0.36 6.78 5.78
N ASN A 40 -0.33 5.90 5.04
CA ASN A 40 -0.04 5.66 3.63
C ASN A 40 -0.29 6.89 2.76
N GLY A 41 -1.36 7.64 3.04
CA GLY A 41 -1.65 8.91 2.39
C GLY A 41 -0.53 9.94 2.62
N LEU A 42 0.01 10.02 3.84
CA LEU A 42 1.15 10.86 4.17
C LEU A 42 2.42 10.42 3.43
N PHE A 43 2.76 9.12 3.43
CA PHE A 43 3.92 8.62 2.68
C PHE A 43 3.84 8.99 1.20
N LEU A 44 2.70 8.77 0.56
CA LEU A 44 2.49 9.10 -0.85
C LEU A 44 2.52 10.61 -1.10
N GLY A 45 1.78 11.39 -0.31
CA GLY A 45 1.71 12.84 -0.46
C GLY A 45 3.07 13.52 -0.25
N VAL A 46 3.81 13.13 0.79
CA VAL A 46 5.17 13.64 1.04
C VAL A 46 6.11 13.24 -0.10
N SER A 47 6.00 12.00 -0.60
CA SER A 47 6.80 11.55 -1.75
C SER A 47 6.52 12.37 -3.02
N ALA A 48 5.26 12.76 -3.25
CA ALA A 48 4.90 13.62 -4.39
C ALA A 48 5.41 15.06 -4.25
N LEU A 49 5.54 15.57 -3.01
CA LEU A 49 6.02 16.94 -2.74
C LEU A 49 7.55 17.05 -2.64
N LEU A 50 8.24 15.92 -2.50
CA LEU A 50 9.70 15.84 -2.37
C LEU A 50 10.49 16.70 -3.37
N PRO A 51 10.12 16.76 -4.66
CA PRO A 51 10.87 17.55 -5.63
C PRO A 51 10.91 19.05 -5.32
N LEU A 52 9.95 19.57 -4.54
CA LEU A 52 9.91 20.98 -4.13
C LEU A 52 10.98 21.34 -3.08
N LEU A 53 11.66 20.35 -2.48
CA LEU A 53 12.68 20.58 -1.46
C LEU A 53 14.05 20.99 -2.04
N GLY A 54 14.21 21.07 -3.37
CA GLY A 54 15.36 21.67 -4.04
C GLY A 54 16.71 20.95 -3.88
N ARG A 55 16.74 19.75 -3.27
CA ARG A 55 17.93 18.88 -3.08
C ARG A 55 17.72 17.54 -3.78
N PRO A 56 18.76 16.70 -4.00
CA PRO A 56 18.60 15.36 -4.58
C PRO A 56 17.71 14.51 -3.67
N GLY A 57 16.40 14.54 -3.92
CA GLY A 57 15.37 13.87 -3.14
C GLY A 57 15.37 12.36 -3.29
N SER A 58 16.23 11.79 -4.14
CA SER A 58 16.28 10.34 -4.40
C SER A 58 16.58 9.52 -3.14
N GLY A 59 17.49 9.99 -2.27
CA GLY A 59 17.78 9.31 -1.00
C GLY A 59 16.59 9.33 -0.03
N LEU A 60 15.94 10.48 0.12
CA LEU A 60 14.76 10.61 0.99
C LEU A 60 13.56 9.83 0.43
N LEU A 61 13.38 9.79 -0.89
CA LEU A 61 12.36 8.97 -1.55
C LEU A 61 12.59 7.49 -1.26
N ALA A 62 13.83 7.00 -1.38
CA ALA A 62 14.16 5.62 -1.05
C ALA A 62 13.82 5.29 0.41
N VAL A 63 14.14 6.19 1.35
CA VAL A 63 13.78 6.04 2.76
C VAL A 63 12.27 6.00 2.95
N LEU A 64 11.49 6.87 2.30
CA LEU A 64 10.03 6.88 2.38
C LEU A 64 9.40 5.60 1.82
N VAL A 65 9.93 5.08 0.71
CA VAL A 65 9.48 3.81 0.13
C VAL A 65 9.75 2.65 1.08
N VAL A 66 10.99 2.55 1.59
CA VAL A 66 11.37 1.48 2.54
C VAL A 66 10.54 1.59 3.83
N ALA A 67 10.37 2.79 4.37
CA ALA A 67 9.56 3.03 5.57
C ALA A 67 8.10 2.66 5.34
N SER A 68 7.52 3.01 4.19
CA SER A 68 6.16 2.64 3.82
C SER A 68 6.01 1.11 3.72
N CYS A 69 6.94 0.42 3.05
CA CYS A 69 6.93 -1.04 2.98
C CYS A 69 7.05 -1.68 4.37
N ALA A 70 8.02 -1.27 5.18
CA ALA A 70 8.22 -1.79 6.53
C ALA A 70 7.01 -1.53 7.43
N PHE A 71 6.37 -0.36 7.30
CA PHE A 71 5.16 -0.01 8.04
C PHE A 71 3.97 -0.88 7.65
N ASN A 72 3.75 -1.12 6.34
CA ASN A 72 2.68 -2.00 5.87
C ASN A 72 2.95 -3.48 6.20
N TYR A 73 4.21 -3.90 6.26
CA TYR A 73 4.62 -5.21 6.75
C TYR A 73 4.28 -5.37 8.23
N TRP A 74 4.71 -4.40 9.06
CA TRP A 74 4.41 -4.38 10.49
C TRP A 74 2.91 -4.35 10.75
N ALA A 75 2.17 -3.46 10.08
CA ALA A 75 0.71 -3.39 10.19
C ALA A 75 0.04 -4.71 9.77
N GLY A 76 0.50 -5.31 8.67
CA GLY A 76 0.04 -6.62 8.22
C GLY A 76 0.22 -7.68 9.29
N SER A 77 1.43 -7.78 9.87
CA SER A 77 1.75 -8.78 10.88
C SER A 77 0.86 -8.68 12.12
N ARG A 78 0.45 -7.46 12.50
CA ARG A 78 -0.49 -7.20 13.59
C ARG A 78 -1.93 -7.63 13.26
N MET A 79 -2.28 -7.69 11.99
CA MET A 79 -3.59 -8.15 11.51
C MET A 79 -3.61 -9.64 11.15
N GLY A 80 -2.50 -10.38 11.30
CA GLY A 80 -2.41 -11.79 10.90
C GLY A 80 -2.13 -11.99 9.40
N LEU A 81 -1.62 -10.97 8.72
CA LEU A 81 -1.25 -11.00 7.30
C LEU A 81 0.26 -10.77 7.13
N PRO A 82 0.90 -11.30 6.07
CA PRO A 82 2.30 -10.98 5.79
C PRO A 82 2.50 -9.51 5.40
N PHE A 83 1.50 -8.88 4.79
CA PHE A 83 1.47 -7.47 4.43
C PHE A 83 0.04 -6.95 4.47
N ALA A 84 -0.13 -5.68 4.84
CA ALA A 84 -1.39 -4.99 4.72
C ALA A 84 -1.69 -4.66 3.25
N VAL A 85 -2.20 -5.64 2.49
CA VAL A 85 -2.62 -5.46 1.09
C VAL A 85 -4.14 -5.53 1.02
N PRO A 86 -4.82 -4.55 0.41
CA PRO A 86 -6.27 -4.57 0.29
C PRO A 86 -6.71 -5.45 -0.88
N ARG A 87 -7.93 -6.01 -0.82
CA ARG A 87 -8.51 -6.78 -1.93
C ARG A 87 -9.38 -5.95 -2.88
N CYS A 88 -9.86 -4.80 -2.43
CA CYS A 88 -10.78 -3.97 -3.22
C CYS A 88 -10.11 -3.43 -4.49
N ARG A 89 -10.58 -3.87 -5.66
CA ARG A 89 -10.05 -3.48 -6.97
C ARG A 89 -10.05 -1.97 -7.17
N VAL A 90 -11.11 -1.29 -6.74
CA VAL A 90 -11.23 0.18 -6.83
C VAL A 90 -10.12 0.86 -6.02
N PHE A 91 -9.86 0.36 -4.81
CA PHE A 91 -8.80 0.92 -3.98
C PHE A 91 -7.41 0.64 -4.56
N ILE A 92 -7.18 -0.55 -5.10
CA ILE A 92 -5.92 -0.89 -5.79
C ILE A 92 -5.68 0.06 -6.98
N VAL A 93 -6.70 0.30 -7.81
CA VAL A 93 -6.60 1.26 -8.92
C VAL A 93 -6.27 2.67 -8.41
N ALA A 94 -6.91 3.10 -7.31
CA ALA A 94 -6.62 4.39 -6.70
C ALA A 94 -5.18 4.50 -6.17
N VAL A 95 -4.64 3.46 -5.55
CA VAL A 95 -3.24 3.39 -5.07
C VAL A 95 -2.27 3.44 -6.25
N VAL A 96 -2.54 2.69 -7.32
CA VAL A 96 -1.73 2.72 -8.54
C VAL A 96 -1.73 4.12 -9.15
N LEU A 97 -2.91 4.73 -9.30
CA LEU A 97 -3.04 6.09 -9.83
C LEU A 97 -2.28 7.12 -8.97
N SER A 98 -2.39 7.01 -7.64
CA SER A 98 -1.64 7.85 -6.70
C SER A 98 -0.13 7.69 -6.88
N THR A 99 0.34 6.46 -7.05
CA THR A 99 1.76 6.15 -7.30
C THR A 99 2.22 6.73 -8.65
N LEU A 100 1.39 6.66 -9.70
CA LEU A 100 1.69 7.26 -10.99
C LEU A 100 1.84 8.79 -10.88
N PHE A 101 1.03 9.45 -10.06
CA PHE A 101 1.19 10.88 -9.79
C PHE A 101 2.50 11.19 -9.06
N VAL A 102 2.95 10.36 -8.11
CA VAL A 102 4.27 10.52 -7.47
C VAL A 102 5.39 10.45 -8.51
N VAL A 103 5.34 9.46 -9.42
CA VAL A 103 6.33 9.31 -10.50
C VAL A 103 6.27 10.49 -11.47
N ALA A 104 5.06 10.93 -11.85
CA ALA A 104 4.87 12.09 -12.71
C ALA A 104 5.39 13.38 -12.08
N SER A 105 5.26 13.53 -10.75
CA SER A 105 5.82 14.67 -10.00
C SER A 105 7.34 14.73 -10.12
N LEU A 106 8.03 13.58 -9.99
CA LEU A 106 9.47 13.49 -10.21
C LEU A 106 9.86 13.86 -11.64
N ALA A 107 9.16 13.30 -12.63
CA ALA A 107 9.41 13.61 -14.03
C ALA A 107 9.18 15.10 -14.36
N ALA A 108 8.11 15.69 -13.81
CA ALA A 108 7.80 17.11 -13.96
C ALA A 108 8.91 18.00 -13.36
N SER A 109 9.47 17.61 -12.22
CA SER A 109 10.59 18.34 -11.62
C SER A 109 11.84 18.31 -12.47
N TRP A 110 12.19 17.16 -13.08
CA TRP A 110 13.31 17.07 -14.01
C TRP A 110 13.10 17.92 -15.28
N ALA A 111 11.85 18.09 -15.70
CA ALA A 111 11.48 18.97 -16.81
C ALA A 111 11.35 20.46 -16.40
N GLY A 112 11.58 20.81 -15.14
CA GLY A 112 11.42 22.18 -14.62
C GLY A 112 9.96 22.67 -14.54
N MET A 113 8.98 21.76 -14.65
CA MET A 113 7.54 22.07 -14.66
C MET A 113 6.97 22.14 -13.24
N TRP A 114 7.39 23.12 -12.45
CA TRP A 114 7.03 23.23 -11.03
C TRP A 114 5.53 23.34 -10.75
N GLY A 115 4.75 23.92 -11.66
CA GLY A 115 3.28 23.93 -11.54
C GLY A 115 2.66 22.54 -11.61
N LEU A 116 3.23 21.65 -12.44
CA LEU A 116 2.75 20.28 -12.59
C LEU A 116 3.08 19.43 -11.35
N VAL A 117 4.18 19.71 -10.65
CA VAL A 117 4.53 19.07 -9.36
C VAL A 117 3.40 19.25 -8.34
N TRP A 118 2.85 20.46 -8.21
CA TRP A 118 1.71 20.73 -7.32
C TRP A 118 0.43 19.98 -7.75
N VAL A 119 0.14 19.95 -9.05
CA VAL A 119 -1.01 19.22 -9.59
C VAL A 119 -0.88 17.72 -9.32
N CYS A 120 0.31 17.15 -9.51
CA CYS A 120 0.58 15.75 -9.20
C CYS A 120 0.47 15.45 -7.70
N ALA A 121 0.96 16.34 -6.82
CA ALA A 121 0.79 16.17 -5.38
C ALA A 121 -0.69 16.18 -4.97
N ALA A 122 -1.48 17.10 -5.50
CA ALA A 122 -2.93 17.13 -5.28
C ALA A 122 -3.60 15.85 -5.83
N GLY A 123 -3.25 15.43 -7.05
CA GLY A 123 -3.75 14.19 -7.66
C GLY A 123 -3.42 12.95 -6.84
N THR A 124 -2.22 12.88 -6.25
CA THR A 124 -1.77 11.81 -5.36
C THR A 124 -2.67 11.68 -4.14
N VAL A 125 -2.91 12.79 -3.44
CA VAL A 125 -3.72 12.83 -2.22
C VAL A 125 -5.19 12.56 -2.52
N LEU A 126 -5.74 13.17 -3.57
CA LEU A 126 -7.13 13.01 -3.96
C LEU A 126 -7.45 11.58 -4.40
N SER A 127 -6.62 10.98 -5.25
CA SER A 127 -6.81 9.60 -5.71
C SER A 127 -6.73 8.61 -4.55
N PHE A 128 -5.68 8.67 -3.74
CA PHE A 128 -5.54 7.78 -2.59
C PHE A 128 -6.63 8.01 -1.54
N GLY A 129 -6.95 9.26 -1.23
CA GLY A 129 -7.96 9.62 -0.23
C GLY A 129 -9.36 9.17 -0.64
N THR A 130 -9.77 9.42 -1.88
CA THR A 130 -11.05 8.92 -2.41
C THR A 130 -11.09 7.41 -2.40
N GLY A 131 -10.04 6.73 -2.89
CA GLY A 131 -9.91 5.28 -2.81
C GLY A 131 -10.02 4.72 -1.39
N SER A 132 -9.41 5.40 -0.42
CA SER A 132 -9.46 5.02 1.00
C SER A 132 -10.87 5.11 1.57
N VAL A 133 -11.60 6.19 1.28
CA VAL A 133 -12.99 6.36 1.68
C VAL A 133 -13.88 5.29 1.06
N PHE A 134 -13.70 5.00 -0.24
CA PHE A 134 -14.43 3.94 -0.92
C PHE A 134 -14.14 2.57 -0.31
N HIS A 135 -12.87 2.25 -0.05
CA HIS A 135 -12.47 1.00 0.59
C HIS A 135 -13.14 0.85 1.95
N TYR A 136 -12.96 1.85 2.81
CA TYR A 136 -13.49 1.85 4.18
C TYR A 136 -15.01 1.67 4.20
N ARG A 137 -15.74 2.38 3.32
CA ARG A 137 -17.21 2.25 3.22
C ARG A 137 -17.65 0.91 2.61
N ALA A 138 -16.88 0.34 1.70
CA ALA A 138 -17.20 -0.94 1.08
C ALA A 138 -16.99 -2.12 2.03
N THR A 139 -16.02 -2.02 2.95
CA THR A 139 -15.70 -3.08 3.91
C THR A 139 -16.46 -2.98 5.24
N LEU A 140 -17.16 -1.87 5.49
CA LEU A 140 -18.05 -1.70 6.65
C LEU A 140 -19.48 -2.19 6.40
N ARG A 141 -19.84 -2.43 5.13
CA ARG A 141 -21.15 -2.98 4.73
C ARG A 141 -21.08 -4.49 4.69
#